data_AF-A0A819UB25-F1
#
_entry.id   AF-A0A819UB25-F1
#
_cell.length_a   1.000
_cell.length_b   1.000
_cell.length_c   1.000
_cell.angle_alpha   90.00
_cell.angle_beta   90.00
_cell.angle_gamma   90.00
#
_symmetry.space_group_name_H-M   'P 1'
#
loop_
_entity.id
_entity.type
_entity.pdbx_description
1 polymer ?
#
loop_
_entity_poly.entity_id
_entity_poly.type
_entity_poly.pdbx_seq_one_letter_code
_entity_poly.pdbx_strand_id
1 'polypeptide(L)'
;RYARWLIYTYSGLFCVVINPYKRLPIYNMKVVLTYRGKKRTEVAPHLYAISDTAYSNMLRDRENQSMLITGESGAGKTENTKKVIQYFALVAAAGAKKEDEGKVIH
;
A
#
# COMPACT_ATOMS: atom_id res chain seq x y z
N ARG A 1 8.59 -4.06 19.79
CA ARG A 1 8.01 -3.91 18.43
C ARG A 1 8.95 -4.43 17.34
N TYR A 2 10.20 -3.96 17.29
CA TYR A 2 11.26 -4.45 16.37
C TYR A 2 11.50 -5.98 16.42
N ALA A 3 11.42 -6.57 17.61
CA ALA A 3 11.58 -8.01 17.84
C ALA A 3 10.41 -8.89 17.30
N ARG A 4 9.31 -8.29 16.84
CA ARG A 4 8.12 -9.03 16.33
C ARG A 4 7.92 -8.88 14.82
N TRP A 5 8.98 -8.56 14.07
CA TRP A 5 8.94 -8.42 12.60
C TRP A 5 7.99 -7.32 12.09
N LEU A 6 7.55 -6.42 12.97
CA LEU A 6 6.70 -5.27 12.67
C LEU A 6 7.59 -4.05 12.43
N ILE A 7 7.94 -3.83 11.16
CA ILE A 7 8.80 -2.70 10.75
C ILE A 7 8.04 -1.39 10.55
N TYR A 8 6.71 -1.45 10.47
CA TYR A 8 5.83 -0.31 10.23
C TYR A 8 5.10 0.12 11.51
N THR A 9 4.98 1.43 11.68
CA THR A 9 4.32 2.05 12.83
C THR A 9 3.57 3.32 12.42
N TYR A 10 2.30 3.42 12.80
CA TYR A 10 1.57 4.69 12.70
C TYR A 10 2.06 5.69 13.74
N SER A 11 2.27 6.92 13.31
CA SER A 11 2.60 8.07 14.14
C SER A 11 1.81 9.29 13.64
N GLY A 12 0.63 9.53 14.22
CA GLY A 12 -0.28 10.58 13.74
C GLY A 12 -0.63 10.40 12.26
N LEU A 13 -0.34 11.39 11.43
CA LEU A 13 -0.55 11.32 9.97
C LEU A 13 0.51 10.49 9.24
N PHE A 14 1.63 10.20 9.89
CA PHE A 14 2.77 9.54 9.27
C PHE A 14 2.76 8.02 9.49
N CYS A 15 3.40 7.31 8.56
CA CYS A 15 3.75 5.90 8.71
C CYS A 15 5.28 5.81 8.79
N VAL A 16 5.79 5.51 9.99
CA VAL A 16 7.21 5.30 10.23
C VAL A 16 7.56 3.87 9.86
N VAL A 17 8.58 3.72 9.04
CA VAL A 17 9.15 2.42 8.65
C VAL A 17 10.60 2.38 9.04
N ILE A 18 11.05 1.23 9.52
CA ILE A 18 12.46 1.03 9.87
C ILE A 18 13.02 -0.10 9.02
N ASN A 19 14.13 0.18 8.33
CA ASN A 19 14.72 -0.78 7.40
C ASN A 19 15.18 -2.04 8.17
N PRO A 20 14.62 -3.23 7.88
CA PRO A 20 15.00 -4.45 8.58
C PRO A 20 16.38 -4.98 8.16
N TYR A 21 16.97 -4.46 7.07
CA TYR A 21 18.19 -4.97 6.42
C TYR A 21 18.15 -6.47 6.08
N LYS A 22 16.94 -7.05 6.03
CA LYS A 22 16.67 -8.44 5.67
C LYS A 22 15.33 -8.54 4.95
N ARG A 23 15.19 -9.54 4.08
CA ARG A 23 13.92 -9.77 3.37
C ARG A 23 12.87 -10.31 4.33
N LEU A 24 11.72 -9.64 4.39
CA LEU A 24 10.57 -10.07 5.17
C LEU A 24 9.45 -10.53 4.23
N PRO A 25 8.71 -11.60 4.55
CA PRO A 25 7.63 -12.13 3.72
C PRO A 25 6.34 -11.29 3.82
N ILE A 26 6.44 -9.96 3.84
CA ILE A 26 5.33 -9.02 4.08
C ILE A 26 4.83 -8.30 2.82
N TYR A 27 5.45 -8.55 1.65
CA TYR A 27 5.11 -7.91 0.37
C TYR A 27 4.58 -8.91 -0.65
N ASN A 28 3.74 -9.84 -0.23
CA ASN A 28 3.16 -10.87 -1.09
C ASN A 28 1.70 -10.55 -1.45
N MET A 29 1.15 -11.29 -2.41
CA MET A 29 -0.21 -11.07 -2.90
C MET A 29 -1.28 -11.24 -1.83
N LYS A 30 -1.10 -12.16 -0.86
CA LYS A 30 -2.04 -12.32 0.25
C LYS A 30 -2.13 -11.03 1.07
N VAL A 31 -0.99 -10.39 1.33
CA VAL A 31 -0.95 -9.11 2.03
C VAL A 31 -1.64 -8.02 1.20
N VAL A 32 -1.42 -7.94 -0.11
CA VAL A 32 -2.15 -6.98 -0.97
C VAL A 32 -3.66 -7.11 -0.80
N LEU A 33 -4.18 -8.35 -0.86
CA LEU A 33 -5.61 -8.63 -0.68
C LEU A 33 -6.12 -8.31 0.73
N THR A 34 -5.31 -8.51 1.76
CA THR A 34 -5.67 -8.14 3.15
C THR A 34 -5.88 -6.64 3.31
N TYR A 35 -5.09 -5.81 2.62
CA TYR A 35 -5.12 -4.36 2.78
C TYR A 35 -6.09 -3.65 1.83
N ARG A 36 -6.43 -4.25 0.70
CA ARG A 36 -7.33 -3.67 -0.30
C ARG A 36 -8.71 -3.35 0.28
N GLY A 37 -9.12 -2.09 0.17
CA GLY A 37 -10.44 -1.60 0.60
C GLY A 37 -10.64 -1.56 2.12
N LYS A 38 -9.56 -1.66 2.91
CA LYS A 38 -9.63 -1.61 4.37
C LYS A 38 -9.25 -0.23 4.88
N LYS A 39 -9.98 0.26 5.90
CA LYS A 39 -9.62 1.51 6.57
C LYS A 39 -8.37 1.32 7.41
N ARG A 40 -7.60 2.40 7.56
CA ARG A 40 -6.38 2.47 8.39
C ARG A 40 -6.58 1.94 9.82
N THR A 41 -7.77 2.10 10.40
CA THR A 41 -8.11 1.64 11.76
C THR A 41 -8.37 0.14 11.85
N GLU A 42 -8.63 -0.52 10.72
CA GLU A 42 -8.98 -1.95 10.67
C GLU A 42 -7.77 -2.85 10.42
N VAL A 43 -6.63 -2.27 10.02
CA VAL A 43 -5.42 -3.02 9.64
C VAL A 43 -4.20 -2.52 10.41
N ALA A 44 -3.22 -3.41 10.57
CA ALA A 44 -1.94 -3.04 11.15
C ALA A 44 -1.22 -2.00 10.26
N PRO A 45 -0.28 -1.21 10.81
CA PRO A 45 0.52 -0.30 10.00
C PRO A 45 1.28 -1.05 8.91
N HIS A 46 1.11 -0.61 7.67
CA HIS A 46 1.82 -1.13 6.52
C HIS A 46 1.80 -0.10 5.39
N LEU A 47 2.77 -0.20 4.48
CA LEU A 47 2.85 0.66 3.30
C LEU A 47 1.59 0.54 2.43
N TYR A 48 1.07 -0.67 2.27
CA TYR A 48 -0.15 -0.93 1.49
C TYR A 48 -1.40 -0.26 2.06
N ALA A 49 -1.51 -0.05 3.38
CA ALA A 49 -2.62 0.73 3.93
C ALA A 49 -2.59 2.19 3.45
N ILE A 50 -1.40 2.78 3.36
CA ILE A 50 -1.22 4.16 2.90
C ILE A 50 -1.48 4.24 1.40
N SER A 51 -0.94 3.30 0.62
CA SER A 51 -1.19 3.20 -0.81
C SER A 51 -2.68 3.01 -1.12
N ASP A 52 -3.37 2.12 -0.41
CA ASP A 52 -4.80 1.88 -0.63
C ASP A 52 -5.66 3.10 -0.30
N THR A 53 -5.32 3.82 0.77
CA THR A 53 -5.99 5.07 1.13
C THR A 53 -5.80 6.12 0.04
N ALA A 54 -4.57 6.31 -0.46
CA ALA A 54 -4.29 7.24 -1.55
C ALA A 54 -5.06 6.85 -2.83
N TYR A 55 -5.04 5.57 -3.20
CA TYR A 55 -5.78 5.08 -4.37
C TYR A 55 -7.30 5.29 -4.23
N SER A 56 -7.86 4.96 -3.07
CA SER A 56 -9.29 5.11 -2.81
C SER A 56 -9.72 6.58 -2.81
N ASN A 57 -8.94 7.48 -2.21
CA ASN A 57 -9.20 8.92 -2.24
C ASN A 57 -9.10 9.47 -3.66
N MET A 58 -8.09 9.05 -4.44
CA MET A 58 -7.95 9.46 -5.83
C MET A 58 -9.19 9.09 -6.67
N LEU A 59 -9.73 7.87 -6.48
CA LEU A 59 -10.92 7.43 -7.19
C LEU A 59 -12.21 8.12 -6.70
N ARG A 60 -12.36 8.30 -5.38
CA ARG A 60 -13.55 8.89 -4.77
C ARG A 60 -13.63 10.39 -5.05
N ASP A 61 -12.55 11.10 -4.79
CA ASP A 61 -12.51 12.57 -4.80
C ASP A 61 -12.12 13.11 -6.18
N ARG A 62 -11.67 12.23 -7.10
CA ARG A 62 -11.22 12.57 -8.46
C ARG A 62 -10.08 13.59 -8.49
N GLU A 63 -9.26 13.61 -7.44
CA GLU A 63 -8.11 14.49 -7.29
C GLU A 63 -6.79 13.71 -7.23
N ASN A 64 -5.73 14.32 -7.79
CA ASN A 64 -4.40 13.75 -7.79
C ASN A 64 -3.86 13.63 -6.35
N GLN A 65 -3.29 12.47 -6.03
CA GLN A 65 -2.69 12.20 -4.72
C GLN A 65 -1.17 12.17 -4.82
N SER A 66 -0.49 12.63 -3.78
CA SER A 66 0.97 12.53 -3.66
C SER A 66 1.36 11.67 -2.47
N MET A 67 2.39 10.84 -2.65
CA MET A 67 3.00 10.07 -1.57
C MET A 67 4.45 10.50 -1.43
N LEU A 68 4.79 11.11 -0.29
CA LEU A 68 6.14 11.54 0.03
C LEU A 68 6.84 10.50 0.92
N ILE A 69 7.96 9.94 0.43
CA ILE A 69 8.79 8.99 1.18
C ILE A 69 10.15 9.63 1.46
N THR A 70 10.38 10.02 2.72
CA THR A 70 11.62 10.68 3.15
C THR A 70 12.41 9.81 4.13
N GLY A 71 13.64 10.24 4.43
CA GLY A 71 14.57 9.54 5.33
C GLY A 71 16.00 9.68 4.86
N GLU A 72 16.95 9.28 5.70
CA GLU A 72 18.38 9.31 5.40
C GLU A 72 18.79 8.31 4.31
N SER A 73 20.05 8.36 3.88
CA SER A 73 20.62 7.35 2.99
C SER A 73 20.51 5.97 3.63
N GLY A 74 20.11 4.96 2.86
CA GLY A 74 19.91 3.59 3.38
C GLY A 74 18.63 3.34 4.18
N ALA A 75 17.78 4.35 4.42
CA ALA A 75 16.52 4.18 5.16
C ALA A 75 15.45 3.32 4.44
N GLY A 76 15.68 2.94 3.18
CA GLY A 76 14.77 2.09 2.40
C GLY A 76 13.76 2.85 1.53
N LYS A 77 13.98 4.15 1.27
CA LYS A 77 13.09 4.98 0.42
C LYS A 77 12.79 4.33 -0.93
N THR A 78 13.83 4.00 -1.70
CA THR A 78 13.72 3.41 -3.04
C THR A 78 12.99 2.06 -3.03
N GLU A 79 13.26 1.21 -2.02
CA GLU A 79 12.60 -0.08 -1.90
C GLU A 79 11.12 0.07 -1.56
N ASN A 80 10.77 1.00 -0.67
CA ASN A 80 9.38 1.32 -0.38
C ASN A 80 8.66 1.88 -1.61
N THR A 81 9.26 2.80 -2.36
CA THR A 81 8.70 3.28 -3.65
C THR A 81 8.46 2.12 -4.61
N LYS A 82 9.44 1.21 -4.71
CA LYS A 82 9.36 -0.17 -5.23
C LYS A 82 7.97 -0.79 -5.04
N LYS A 83 7.62 -0.93 -3.76
CA LYS A 83 6.44 -1.65 -3.29
C LYS A 83 5.14 -0.88 -3.45
N VAL A 84 5.16 0.45 -3.38
CA VAL A 84 3.99 1.30 -3.68
C VAL A 84 3.57 1.11 -5.13
N ILE A 85 4.51 1.24 -6.07
CA ILE A 85 4.23 1.08 -7.51
C ILE A 85 3.69 -0.34 -7.79
N GLN A 86 4.32 -1.36 -7.19
CA GLN A 86 3.86 -2.74 -7.30
C GLN A 86 2.42 -2.93 -6.78
N TYR A 87 2.06 -2.30 -5.65
CA TYR A 87 0.71 -2.36 -5.10
C TYR A 87 -0.31 -1.76 -6.07
N PHE A 88 -0.04 -0.56 -6.61
CA PHE A 88 -0.94 0.09 -7.56
C PHE A 88 -1.15 -0.74 -8.83
N ALA A 89 -0.07 -1.31 -9.38
CA ALA A 89 -0.17 -2.17 -10.56
C ALA A 89 -1.09 -3.38 -10.30
N LEU A 90 -0.97 -4.02 -9.14
CA LEU A 90 -1.79 -5.19 -8.79
C LEU A 90 -3.26 -4.82 -8.55
N VAL A 91 -3.53 -3.73 -7.83
CA VAL A 91 -4.90 -3.30 -7.52
C VAL A 91 -5.62 -2.78 -8.75
N ALA A 92 -4.94 -2.01 -9.61
CA ALA A 92 -5.50 -1.52 -10.86
C ALA A 92 -5.83 -2.66 -11.83
N ALA A 93 -4.92 -3.62 -11.99
CA ALA A 93 -5.16 -4.80 -12.83
C ALA A 93 -6.34 -5.66 -12.30
N ALA A 94 -6.48 -5.76 -10.98
CA ALA A 94 -7.60 -6.47 -10.36
C ALA A 94 -8.93 -5.68 -10.34
N GLY A 95 -8.92 -4.39 -10.68
CA GLY A 95 -10.11 -3.56 -10.89
C GLY A 95 -10.65 -3.68 -12.31
N ALA A 96 -9.76 -3.70 -13.31
CA ALA A 96 -10.11 -3.77 -14.73
C ALA A 96 -10.94 -5.01 -15.10
N LYS A 97 -10.73 -6.15 -14.43
CA LYS A 97 -11.52 -7.37 -14.70
C LYS A 97 -13.02 -7.27 -14.35
N LYS A 98 -13.43 -6.34 -13.47
CA LYS A 98 -14.84 -6.22 -13.07
C LYS A 98 -15.69 -5.38 -14.02
N GLU A 99 -15.09 -4.51 -14.83
CA GLU A 99 -15.85 -3.62 -15.73
C GLU A 99 -16.23 -4.29 -17.06
N ASP A 100 -15.54 -5.37 -17.45
CA ASP A 100 -15.73 -6.03 -18.74
C ASP A 100 -16.78 -7.16 -18.73
N GLU A 101 -17.12 -7.72 -17.55
CA GLU A 101 -18.11 -8.80 -17.41
C GLU A 101 -19.58 -8.31 -17.44
N GLY A 102 -19.82 -6.98 -17.51
CA GLY A 102 -21.15 -6.38 -17.51
C GLY A 102 -21.73 -6.01 -18.87
N LYS A 103 -20.99 -6.20 -19.97
CA LYS A 103 -21.45 -5.89 -21.35
C LYS A 103 -21.81 -7.17 -22.13
N VAL A 104 -22.71 -7.98 -21.60
CA VAL A 104 -23.47 -8.92 -22.44
C VAL A 104 -24.84 -8.26 -22.69
N ILE A 105 -24.88 -7.46 -23.75
CA ILE A 105 -26.10 -6.88 -24.31
C ILE A 105 -26.86 -7.99 -25.05
N HIS A 106 -28.06 -8.29 -24.58
CA HIS A 106 -29.11 -8.98 -25.34
C HIS A 106 -29.75 -8.02 -26.34
#